data_AF-A0AAN9ACM4-F1
#
_entry.id   AF-A0AAN9ACM4-F1
#
_cell.length_a   1.000
_cell.length_b   1.000
_cell.length_c   1.000
_cell.angle_alpha   90.00
_cell.angle_beta   90.00
_cell.angle_gamma   90.00
#
_symmetry.space_group_name_H-M   'P 1'
#
loop_
_entity.id
_entity.type
_entity.pdbx_description
1 polymer ?
#
loop_
_entity_poly.entity_id
_entity_poly.type
_entity_poly.pdbx_seq_one_letter_code
_entity_poly.pdbx_strand_id
1 'polypeptide(L)'
;MGFCHNVGTSNDLILQENERCIISSVPGQSTLTIEECREVDVGQYKVVARNTYGQVTHRLRLVSGHIPGPCDCPEVPNVSDTEALVRWKPPIVDGGYNIQIYHLQKKTMEDTEWETVHDHIYHEFFLVRGLQEGSVYHFRVAAKNQKGWGEFSISTPPIRTSSKGSLKVQVNRSMQHLQQMTETGKVPLDMVKRGLDYSKEVEPVKLKLGDTADLQVRKYHFIAELSRGQYSLVYKCQRTDDKRQFVAKLTENKDRELAVKEEYEAFRSLRHERIAQLYEAY
;
A
#
# COMPACT_ATOMS: atom_id res chain seq x y z
N MET A 1 -2.95 -5.91 -50.78
CA MET A 1 -2.11 -6.87 -50.02
C MET A 1 -0.83 -6.15 -49.63
N GLY A 2 -0.76 -5.62 -48.41
CA GLY A 2 0.42 -4.90 -47.94
C GLY A 2 1.21 -5.80 -47.00
N PHE A 3 2.40 -6.22 -47.42
CA PHE A 3 3.32 -6.97 -46.58
C PHE A 3 3.71 -6.11 -45.36
N CYS A 4 3.26 -6.52 -44.18
CA CYS A 4 3.69 -5.94 -42.91
C CYS A 4 5.08 -6.49 -42.58
N HIS A 5 6.13 -5.68 -42.78
CA HIS A 5 7.45 -5.95 -42.24
C HIS A 5 7.46 -5.57 -40.77
N ASN A 6 7.28 -6.55 -39.89
CA ASN A 6 7.44 -6.38 -38.46
C ASN A 6 8.92 -6.53 -38.13
N VAL A 7 9.58 -5.42 -37.79
CA VAL A 7 10.96 -5.44 -37.33
C VAL A 7 10.93 -5.37 -35.81
N GLY A 8 11.27 -6.48 -35.15
CA GLY A 8 11.59 -6.48 -33.73
C GLY A 8 13.01 -5.98 -33.52
N THR A 9 13.21 -5.04 -32.61
CA THR A 9 14.55 -4.60 -32.21
C THR A 9 14.73 -4.76 -30.70
N SER A 10 15.86 -5.27 -30.22
CA SER A 10 16.25 -5.27 -28.80
C SER A 10 17.41 -4.31 -28.61
N ASN A 11 17.30 -3.37 -27.66
CA ASN A 11 18.33 -2.36 -27.39
C ASN A 11 18.81 -1.62 -28.68
N ASP A 12 17.86 -1.23 -29.53
CA ASP A 12 18.06 -0.59 -30.85
C ASP A 12 18.81 -1.42 -31.91
N LEU A 13 19.10 -2.70 -31.64
CA LEU A 13 19.59 -3.67 -32.62
C LEU A 13 18.43 -4.47 -33.21
N ILE A 14 18.42 -4.66 -34.53
CA ILE A 14 17.45 -5.51 -35.22
C ILE A 14 17.61 -6.95 -34.74
N LEU A 15 16.54 -7.54 -34.21
CA LEU A 15 16.51 -8.94 -33.84
C LEU A 15 16.64 -9.79 -35.10
N GLN A 16 17.69 -10.60 -35.16
CA GLN A 16 17.85 -11.61 -36.19
C GLN A 16 17.21 -12.90 -35.73
N GLU A 17 16.38 -13.49 -36.60
CA GLU A 17 15.85 -14.82 -36.36
C GLU A 17 16.99 -15.83 -36.26
N ASN A 18 16.91 -16.69 -35.25
CA ASN A 18 17.84 -17.79 -35.04
C ASN A 18 17.10 -18.94 -34.34
N GLU A 19 17.81 -20.02 -34.02
CA GLU A 19 17.22 -21.21 -33.39
C GLU A 19 16.48 -20.92 -32.08
N ARG A 20 16.82 -19.84 -31.36
CA ARG A 20 16.15 -19.42 -30.12
C ARG A 20 15.14 -18.30 -30.31
N CYS A 21 15.31 -17.45 -31.31
CA CYS A 21 14.53 -16.23 -31.53
C CYS A 21 13.70 -16.40 -32.80
N ILE A 22 12.40 -16.64 -32.64
CA ILE A 22 11.47 -16.91 -33.75
C ILE A 22 10.49 -15.75 -33.84
N ILE A 23 10.41 -15.10 -35.00
CA ILE A 23 9.44 -14.05 -35.29
C ILE A 23 8.43 -14.63 -36.28
N SER A 24 7.15 -14.68 -35.88
CA SER A 24 6.06 -15.05 -36.78
C SER A 24 5.14 -13.84 -36.98
N SER A 25 4.80 -13.56 -38.22
CA SER A 25 3.93 -12.44 -38.58
C SER A 25 2.78 -12.95 -39.46
N VAL A 26 1.56 -12.75 -38.99
CA VAL A 26 0.32 -12.98 -39.75
C VAL A 26 -0.42 -11.64 -39.90
N PRO A 27 -1.35 -11.49 -40.86
CA PRO A 27 -2.13 -10.26 -40.98
C PRO A 27 -2.80 -9.88 -39.64
N GLY A 28 -2.43 -8.72 -39.09
CA GLY A 28 -2.97 -8.20 -37.84
C GLY A 28 -2.27 -8.67 -36.55
N GLN A 29 -1.30 -9.58 -36.61
CA GLN A 29 -0.59 -10.08 -35.43
C GLN A 29 0.88 -10.40 -35.73
N SER A 30 1.76 -10.01 -34.81
CA SER A 30 3.16 -10.43 -34.79
C SER A 30 3.48 -11.07 -33.45
N THR A 31 4.13 -12.22 -33.46
CA THR A 31 4.55 -12.95 -32.27
C THR A 31 6.06 -13.13 -32.29
N LEU A 32 6.73 -12.66 -31.24
CA LEU A 32 8.13 -12.93 -30.95
C LEU A 32 8.19 -14.05 -29.89
N THR A 33 8.86 -15.15 -30.22
CA THR A 33 9.11 -16.27 -29.30
C THR A 33 10.60 -16.38 -29.05
N ILE A 34 10.99 -16.35 -27.77
CA ILE A 34 12.37 -16.60 -27.34
C ILE A 34 12.38 -17.91 -26.55
N GLU A 35 12.92 -18.96 -27.14
CA GLU A 35 13.11 -20.25 -26.48
C GLU A 35 14.29 -20.16 -25.49
N GLU A 36 14.11 -20.74 -24.30
CA GLU A 36 15.08 -20.70 -23.19
C GLU A 36 15.58 -19.29 -22.87
N CYS A 37 14.68 -18.39 -22.47
CA CYS A 37 15.01 -17.01 -22.13
C CYS A 37 16.14 -16.91 -21.08
N ARG A 38 17.21 -16.18 -21.41
CA ARG A 38 18.40 -15.97 -20.57
C ARG A 38 18.46 -14.54 -20.03
N GLU A 39 19.34 -14.28 -19.07
CA GLU A 39 19.56 -12.90 -18.57
C GLU A 39 20.00 -11.93 -19.68
N VAL A 40 20.73 -12.42 -20.69
CA VAL A 40 21.14 -11.61 -21.85
C VAL A 40 19.98 -11.19 -22.74
N ASP A 41 18.85 -11.89 -22.65
CA ASP A 41 17.65 -11.59 -23.45
C ASP A 41 16.80 -10.50 -22.75
N VAL A 42 17.08 -10.16 -21.49
CA VAL A 42 16.40 -9.10 -20.73
C VAL A 42 16.73 -7.73 -21.31
N GLY A 43 15.72 -6.88 -21.51
CA GLY A 43 15.97 -5.56 -22.08
C GLY A 43 14.73 -4.87 -22.61
N GLN A 44 14.95 -3.74 -23.29
CA GLN A 44 13.89 -3.05 -24.01
C GLN A 44 13.77 -3.59 -25.42
N TYR A 45 12.58 -4.04 -25.75
CA TYR A 45 12.17 -4.48 -27.07
C TYR A 45 11.30 -3.40 -27.69
N LYS A 46 11.52 -3.14 -28.97
CA LYS A 46 10.76 -2.19 -29.75
C LYS A 46 10.20 -2.92 -30.96
N VAL A 47 8.89 -2.85 -31.11
CA VAL A 47 8.13 -3.44 -32.21
C VAL A 47 7.71 -2.31 -33.13
N VAL A 48 8.08 -2.42 -34.39
CA VAL A 48 7.75 -1.43 -35.42
C VAL A 48 6.82 -2.08 -36.45
N ALA A 49 5.62 -1.54 -36.59
CA ALA A 49 4.70 -1.90 -37.67
C ALA A 49 4.63 -0.75 -38.67
N ARG A 50 4.84 -1.04 -39.96
CA ARG A 50 4.88 -0.07 -41.05
C ARG A 50 3.96 -0.49 -42.20
N ASN A 51 3.28 0.48 -42.79
CA ASN A 51 2.55 0.35 -44.04
C ASN A 51 2.82 1.56 -44.96
N THR A 52 2.14 1.65 -46.11
CA THR A 52 2.28 2.75 -47.08
C THR A 52 1.83 4.11 -46.55
N TYR A 53 1.08 4.15 -45.45
CA TYR A 53 0.48 5.36 -44.87
C TYR A 53 1.21 5.82 -43.60
N GLY A 54 2.13 5.04 -43.06
CA GLY A 54 2.89 5.42 -41.89
C GLY A 54 3.52 4.25 -41.12
N GLN A 55 3.99 4.58 -39.92
CA GLN A 55 4.67 3.65 -39.03
C GLN A 55 4.20 3.89 -37.59
N VAL A 56 3.88 2.81 -36.88
CA VAL A 56 3.65 2.81 -35.43
C VAL A 56 4.77 2.03 -34.75
N THR A 57 5.18 2.53 -33.58
CA THR A 57 6.23 1.91 -32.77
C THR A 57 5.69 1.67 -31.37
N HIS A 58 5.83 0.45 -30.87
CA HIS A 58 5.54 0.11 -29.49
C HIS A 58 6.82 -0.36 -28.80
N ARG A 59 6.99 -0.03 -27.51
CA ARG A 59 8.14 -0.46 -26.71
C ARG A 59 7.65 -1.29 -25.54
N LEU A 60 8.26 -2.44 -25.32
CA LEU A 60 8.00 -3.34 -24.20
C LEU A 60 9.31 -3.69 -23.51
N ARG A 61 9.28 -3.92 -22.20
CA ARG A 61 10.46 -4.31 -21.42
C ARG A 61 10.31 -5.77 -21.02
N LEU A 62 11.23 -6.60 -21.47
CA LEU A 62 11.37 -7.96 -20.97
C LEU A 62 12.19 -7.91 -19.68
N VAL A 63 11.67 -8.49 -18.60
CA VAL A 63 12.35 -8.60 -17.30
C VAL A 63 12.58 -10.06 -16.97
N SER A 64 13.80 -10.43 -16.54
CA SER A 64 14.01 -11.73 -15.91
C SER A 64 13.34 -11.67 -14.55
N GLY A 65 12.44 -12.62 -14.32
CA GLY A 65 11.61 -12.65 -13.14
C GLY A 65 11.95 -13.80 -12.24
N HIS A 66 12.30 -13.49 -11.00
CA HIS A 66 12.53 -14.46 -9.94
C HIS A 66 11.43 -14.33 -8.88
N ILE A 67 11.35 -15.31 -7.98
CA ILE A 67 10.60 -15.15 -6.74
C ILE A 67 11.22 -14.03 -5.89
N PRO A 68 10.46 -13.38 -5.00
CA PRO A 68 11.01 -12.35 -4.12
C PRO A 68 12.09 -12.93 -3.19
N GLY A 69 13.02 -12.08 -2.78
CA GLY A 69 13.90 -12.37 -1.65
C GLY A 69 13.13 -12.39 -0.30
N PRO A 70 13.82 -12.73 0.80
CA PRO A 70 13.20 -12.68 2.12
C PRO A 70 12.84 -11.24 2.50
N CYS A 71 11.72 -11.08 3.21
CA CYS A 71 11.39 -9.81 3.87
C CYS A 71 12.37 -9.54 5.02
N ASP A 72 12.40 -8.28 5.47
CA ASP A 72 13.08 -7.94 6.72
C ASP A 72 12.46 -8.70 7.91
N CYS A 73 13.25 -8.84 8.98
CA CYS A 73 12.78 -9.40 10.24
C CYS A 73 11.54 -8.61 10.73
N PRO A 74 10.40 -9.26 10.99
CA PRO A 74 9.20 -8.55 11.42
C PRO A 74 9.40 -7.85 12.77
N GLU A 75 8.72 -6.73 12.94
CA GLU A 75 8.65 -5.99 14.19
C GLU A 75 7.28 -6.21 14.83
N VAL A 76 7.26 -6.30 16.17
CA VAL A 76 6.02 -6.43 16.94
C VAL A 76 5.85 -5.19 17.82
N PRO A 77 5.40 -4.05 17.26
CA PRO A 77 5.31 -2.79 18.00
C PRO A 77 4.30 -2.81 19.15
N ASN A 78 3.29 -3.68 19.08
CA ASN A 78 2.26 -3.81 20.12
C ASN A 78 1.90 -5.28 20.34
N VAL A 79 1.84 -5.69 21.60
CA VAL A 79 1.42 -7.02 22.02
C VAL A 79 0.49 -6.90 23.23
N SER A 80 -0.56 -7.71 23.26
CA SER A 80 -1.50 -7.87 24.37
C SER A 80 -1.43 -9.32 24.89
N ASP A 81 -2.37 -9.69 25.74
CA ASP A 81 -2.57 -11.06 26.21
C ASP A 81 -3.02 -12.02 25.09
N THR A 82 -3.81 -11.51 24.14
CA THR A 82 -4.52 -12.33 23.14
C THR A 82 -4.24 -11.95 21.70
N GLU A 83 -3.57 -10.81 21.47
CA GLU A 83 -3.32 -10.25 20.14
C GLU A 83 -1.93 -9.62 20.03
N ALA A 84 -1.32 -9.66 18.84
CA ALA A 84 -0.06 -9.00 18.53
C ALA A 84 -0.13 -8.33 17.16
N LEU A 85 0.24 -7.05 17.08
CA LEU A 85 0.43 -6.37 15.79
C LEU A 85 1.83 -6.71 15.29
N VAL A 86 1.91 -7.43 14.18
CA VAL A 86 3.15 -7.74 13.48
C VAL A 86 3.24 -6.85 12.25
N ARG A 87 4.37 -6.18 12.02
CA ARG A 87 4.65 -5.38 10.82
C ARG A 87 6.00 -5.75 10.24
N TRP A 88 6.20 -5.53 8.95
CA TRP A 88 7.46 -5.83 8.27
C TRP A 88 7.71 -4.78 7.18
N LYS A 89 8.82 -4.94 6.47
CA LYS A 89 9.11 -4.21 5.24
C LYS A 89 9.14 -5.19 4.06
N PRO A 90 8.81 -4.75 2.85
CA PRO A 90 8.92 -5.58 1.66
C PRO A 90 10.39 -6.03 1.45
N PRO A 91 10.62 -7.13 0.72
CA PRO A 91 11.97 -7.55 0.34
C PRO A 91 12.71 -6.45 -0.42
N ILE A 92 14.02 -6.31 -0.16
CA ILE A 92 14.90 -5.42 -0.93
C ILE A 92 14.98 -5.87 -2.39
N VAL A 93 14.92 -7.18 -2.62
CA VAL A 93 14.92 -7.80 -3.95
C VAL A 93 13.53 -8.37 -4.22
N ASP A 94 12.76 -7.71 -5.08
CA ASP A 94 11.40 -8.09 -5.45
C ASP A 94 11.32 -9.16 -6.56
N GLY A 95 12.48 -9.55 -7.11
CA GLY A 95 12.57 -10.52 -8.20
C GLY A 95 12.10 -9.97 -9.55
N GLY A 96 12.06 -8.64 -9.72
CA GLY A 96 11.68 -7.99 -10.98
C GLY A 96 10.16 -7.84 -11.19
N TYR A 97 9.35 -8.22 -10.19
CA TYR A 97 7.91 -8.05 -10.18
C TYR A 97 7.42 -7.53 -8.84
N ASN A 98 6.41 -6.66 -8.87
CA ASN A 98 5.80 -6.12 -7.66
C ASN A 98 5.29 -7.23 -6.74
N ILE A 99 5.49 -7.02 -5.44
CA ILE A 99 4.92 -7.86 -4.39
C ILE A 99 3.40 -7.71 -4.38
N GLN A 100 2.70 -8.84 -4.35
CA GLN A 100 1.24 -8.91 -4.42
C GLN A 100 0.62 -9.15 -3.05
N ILE A 101 1.16 -10.12 -2.31
CA ILE A 101 0.64 -10.55 -1.00
C ILE A 101 1.78 -11.09 -0.12
N TYR A 102 1.49 -11.26 1.17
CA TYR A 102 2.37 -11.83 2.18
C TYR A 102 1.74 -13.02 2.91
N HIS A 103 2.60 -13.94 3.37
CA HIS A 103 2.25 -15.10 4.19
C HIS A 103 2.93 -14.98 5.53
N LEU A 104 2.14 -14.78 6.58
CA LEU A 104 2.57 -14.70 7.96
C LEU A 104 2.40 -16.04 8.66
N GLN A 105 3.45 -16.48 9.34
CA GLN A 105 3.43 -17.64 10.22
C GLN A 105 3.82 -17.25 11.64
N LYS A 106 3.31 -18.00 12.61
CA LYS A 106 3.67 -17.92 14.02
C LYS A 106 4.18 -19.29 14.50
N LYS A 107 4.95 -19.28 15.58
CA LYS A 107 5.37 -20.49 16.29
C LYS A 107 5.49 -20.21 17.76
N THR A 108 5.00 -21.08 18.65
CA THR A 108 5.28 -20.95 20.08
C THR A 108 6.69 -21.42 20.41
N MET A 109 7.19 -21.13 21.61
CA MET A 109 8.45 -21.72 22.08
C MET A 109 8.41 -23.24 22.25
N GLU A 110 7.22 -23.79 22.50
CA GLU A 110 7.02 -25.22 22.75
C GLU A 110 6.86 -26.02 21.43
N ASP A 111 6.37 -25.35 20.38
CA ASP A 111 6.13 -25.97 19.08
C ASP A 111 7.40 -26.08 18.22
N THR A 112 7.52 -27.21 17.53
CA THR A 112 8.55 -27.41 16.50
C THR A 112 8.12 -26.86 15.14
N GLU A 113 6.84 -26.94 14.82
CA GLU A 113 6.26 -26.59 13.52
C GLU A 113 5.69 -25.17 13.48
N TRP A 114 5.77 -24.52 12.32
CA TRP A 114 5.19 -23.20 12.09
C TRP A 114 3.71 -23.28 11.75
N GLU A 115 2.88 -22.49 12.41
CA GLU A 115 1.45 -22.36 12.13
C GLU A 115 1.20 -21.17 11.20
N THR A 116 0.35 -21.35 10.19
CA THR A 116 -0.09 -20.25 9.32
C THR A 116 -1.05 -19.34 10.08
N VAL A 117 -0.71 -18.06 10.17
CA VAL A 117 -1.62 -17.03 10.68
C VAL A 117 -2.55 -16.58 9.56
N HIS A 118 -1.97 -16.20 8.42
CA HIS A 118 -2.68 -15.77 7.23
C HIS A 118 -1.74 -15.80 6.03
N ASP A 119 -2.21 -16.22 4.87
CA ASP A 119 -1.42 -16.44 3.65
C ASP A 119 -1.75 -15.47 2.51
N HIS A 120 -2.73 -14.58 2.70
CA HIS A 120 -3.16 -13.59 1.70
C HIS A 120 -3.24 -12.17 2.29
N ILE A 121 -2.12 -11.64 2.81
CA ILE A 121 -2.08 -10.30 3.41
C ILE A 121 -1.61 -9.30 2.36
N TYR A 122 -2.36 -8.24 2.09
CA TYR A 122 -2.00 -7.23 1.08
C TYR A 122 -1.16 -6.08 1.62
N HIS A 123 -1.06 -5.96 2.94
CA HIS A 123 -0.38 -4.88 3.63
C HIS A 123 0.85 -5.39 4.37
N GLU A 124 1.78 -4.49 4.68
CA GLU A 124 3.02 -4.80 5.41
C GLU A 124 2.83 -4.95 6.92
N PHE A 125 1.60 -5.24 7.35
CA PHE A 125 1.26 -5.50 8.74
C PHE A 125 0.02 -6.39 8.87
N PHE A 126 -0.09 -7.05 10.02
CA PHE A 126 -1.23 -7.87 10.38
C PHE A 126 -1.39 -7.95 11.89
N LEU A 127 -2.63 -7.83 12.37
CA LEU A 127 -2.95 -8.06 13.78
C LEU A 127 -3.31 -9.53 13.97
N VAL A 128 -2.38 -10.27 14.56
CA VAL A 128 -2.54 -11.67 14.95
C VAL A 128 -3.46 -11.73 16.16
N ARG A 129 -4.41 -12.66 16.16
CA ARG A 129 -5.36 -12.88 17.26
C ARG A 129 -5.33 -14.33 17.74
N GLY A 130 -5.98 -14.60 18.87
CA GLY A 130 -6.05 -15.94 19.44
C GLY A 130 -4.72 -16.41 20.02
N LEU A 131 -3.90 -15.46 20.51
CA LEU A 131 -2.70 -15.78 21.27
C LEU A 131 -3.10 -16.16 22.71
N GLN A 132 -2.27 -16.97 23.36
CA GLN A 132 -2.44 -17.35 24.76
C GLN A 132 -1.66 -16.41 25.67
N GLU A 133 -2.25 -16.01 26.79
CA GLU A 133 -1.60 -15.13 27.78
C GLU A 133 -0.38 -15.82 28.41
N GLY A 134 0.73 -15.09 28.51
CA GLY A 134 1.98 -15.58 29.09
C GLY A 134 2.83 -16.42 28.14
N SER A 135 2.30 -16.86 27.00
CA SER A 135 3.02 -17.65 26.00
C SER A 135 4.02 -16.80 25.20
N VAL A 136 5.04 -17.47 24.65
CA VAL A 136 6.11 -16.84 23.86
C VAL A 136 5.98 -17.27 22.41
N TYR A 137 5.93 -16.30 21.50
CA TYR A 137 5.75 -16.52 20.06
C TYR A 137 6.93 -15.96 19.26
N HIS A 138 7.19 -16.59 18.12
CA HIS A 138 8.01 -16.11 17.03
C HIS A 138 7.14 -15.88 15.80
N PHE A 139 7.45 -14.85 15.01
CA PHE A 139 6.78 -14.58 13.75
C PHE A 139 7.76 -14.52 12.59
N ARG A 140 7.36 -14.99 11.41
CA ARG A 140 8.11 -14.85 10.16
C ARG A 140 7.17 -14.61 9.01
N VAL A 141 7.65 -13.94 7.97
CA VAL A 141 6.83 -13.56 6.81
C VAL A 141 7.52 -13.88 5.50
N ALA A 142 6.77 -14.37 4.52
CA ALA A 142 7.22 -14.53 3.13
C ALA A 142 6.41 -13.59 2.23
N ALA A 143 7.04 -13.08 1.18
CA ALA A 143 6.38 -12.28 0.15
C ALA A 143 6.09 -13.12 -1.09
N LYS A 144 5.02 -12.77 -1.81
CA LYS A 144 4.67 -13.37 -3.10
C LYS A 144 4.66 -12.32 -4.18
N ASN A 145 5.28 -12.64 -5.32
CA ASN A 145 5.03 -11.95 -6.57
C ASN A 145 4.39 -12.92 -7.57
N GLN A 146 4.19 -12.50 -8.82
CA GLN A 146 3.58 -13.36 -9.83
C GLN A 146 4.40 -14.62 -10.18
N LYS A 147 5.69 -14.68 -9.84
CA LYS A 147 6.53 -15.88 -10.03
C LYS A 147 6.35 -16.88 -8.89
N GLY A 148 5.93 -16.43 -7.71
CA GLY A 148 5.64 -17.31 -6.59
C GLY A 148 6.04 -16.71 -5.25
N TRP A 149 6.06 -17.59 -4.25
CA TRP A 149 6.48 -17.28 -2.88
C TRP A 149 8.00 -17.22 -2.79
N GLY A 150 8.51 -16.17 -2.15
CA GLY A 150 9.88 -16.05 -1.72
C GLY A 150 10.18 -16.85 -0.44
N GLU A 151 11.42 -16.77 0.00
CA GLU A 151 11.81 -17.34 1.29
C GLU A 151 11.18 -16.59 2.46
N PHE A 152 10.97 -17.30 3.57
CA PHE A 152 10.55 -16.65 4.81
C PHE A 152 11.68 -15.78 5.38
N SER A 153 11.29 -14.66 5.97
CA SER A 153 12.18 -13.79 6.73
C SER A 153 12.87 -14.53 7.88
N ILE A 154 13.95 -13.93 8.38
CA ILE A 154 14.43 -14.22 9.72
C ILE A 154 13.25 -13.98 10.69
N SER A 155 13.07 -14.90 11.63
CA SER A 155 11.99 -14.80 12.61
C SER A 155 12.27 -13.71 13.63
N THR A 156 11.21 -13.15 14.20
CA THR A 156 11.32 -12.21 15.32
C THR A 156 12.06 -12.84 16.50
N PRO A 157 12.70 -12.03 17.36
CA PRO A 157 13.02 -12.42 18.72
C PRO A 157 11.78 -12.96 19.46
N PRO A 158 11.94 -13.70 20.56
CA PRO A 158 10.81 -14.23 21.33
C PRO A 158 9.92 -13.11 21.87
N ILE A 159 8.64 -13.13 21.51
CA ILE A 159 7.64 -12.15 21.95
C ILE A 159 6.71 -12.79 22.98
N ARG A 160 6.71 -12.27 24.20
CA ARG A 160 5.83 -12.73 25.28
C ARG A 160 4.52 -11.93 25.30
N THR A 161 3.38 -12.61 25.31
CA THR A 161 2.07 -11.97 25.47
C THR A 161 1.87 -11.48 26.90
N SER A 162 1.31 -10.28 27.07
CA SER A 162 0.99 -9.73 28.39
C SER A 162 -0.13 -8.70 28.33
N SER A 163 -0.94 -8.64 29.37
CA SER A 163 -2.07 -7.72 29.53
C SER A 163 -1.68 -6.22 29.58
N LYS A 164 -0.40 -5.88 29.79
CA LYS A 164 0.07 -4.48 29.94
C LYS A 164 0.07 -3.65 28.65
N GLY A 165 -0.05 -4.25 27.46
CA GLY A 165 0.03 -3.54 26.17
C GLY A 165 -1.32 -3.16 25.51
N SER A 166 -2.44 -3.40 26.19
CA SER A 166 -3.80 -3.39 25.62
C SER A 166 -4.26 -2.04 24.99
N LEU A 167 -3.78 -0.90 25.50
CA LEU A 167 -4.26 0.43 25.09
C LEU A 167 -3.90 0.85 23.64
N LYS A 168 -2.83 0.31 23.05
CA LYS A 168 -2.42 0.62 21.66
C LYS A 168 -3.03 -0.32 20.62
N VAL A 169 -3.66 -1.40 21.04
CA VAL A 169 -4.21 -2.44 20.15
C VAL A 169 -5.54 -1.99 19.52
N GLN A 170 -6.31 -1.15 20.22
CA GLN A 170 -7.63 -0.69 19.77
C GLN A 170 -7.60 0.14 18.47
N VAL A 171 -6.58 0.97 18.27
CA VAL A 171 -6.37 1.72 17.01
C VAL A 171 -6.05 0.77 15.85
N ASN A 172 -5.24 -0.24 16.10
CA ASN A 172 -4.85 -1.22 15.08
C ASN A 172 -5.99 -2.17 14.71
N ARG A 173 -6.88 -2.49 15.65
CA ARG A 173 -8.14 -3.21 15.38
C ARG A 173 -9.01 -2.47 14.36
N SER A 174 -9.08 -1.14 14.49
CA SER A 174 -9.86 -0.29 13.58
C SER A 174 -9.26 -0.27 12.18
N MET A 175 -7.92 -0.16 12.08
CA MET A 175 -7.20 -0.22 10.80
C MET A 175 -7.38 -1.57 10.09
N GLN A 176 -7.25 -2.69 10.80
CA GLN A 176 -7.44 -4.02 10.20
C GLN A 176 -8.89 -4.26 9.75
N HIS A 177 -9.88 -3.74 10.49
CA HIS A 177 -11.29 -3.84 10.08
C HIS A 177 -11.57 -3.07 8.79
N LEU A 178 -10.99 -1.87 8.63
CA LEU A 178 -11.08 -1.09 7.38
C LEU A 178 -10.46 -1.83 6.19
N GLN A 179 -9.32 -2.51 6.38
CA GLN A 179 -8.67 -3.30 5.33
C GLN A 179 -9.54 -4.48 4.88
N GLN A 180 -10.11 -5.23 5.82
CA GLN A 180 -11.01 -6.34 5.53
C GLN A 180 -12.28 -5.88 4.78
N MET A 181 -12.78 -4.67 5.08
CA MET A 181 -13.87 -4.06 4.30
C MET A 181 -13.44 -3.69 2.87
N THR A 182 -12.18 -3.29 2.69
CA THR A 182 -11.61 -2.95 1.38
C THR A 182 -11.40 -4.20 0.51
N GLU A 183 -10.94 -5.30 1.11
CA GLU A 183 -10.72 -6.60 0.45
C GLU A 183 -12.04 -7.28 0.06
N THR A 184 -13.09 -7.14 0.88
CA THR A 184 -14.42 -7.73 0.61
C THR A 184 -15.28 -6.89 -0.33
N GLY A 185 -14.78 -5.74 -0.82
CA GLY A 185 -15.55 -4.82 -1.66
C GLY A 185 -16.79 -4.23 -0.99
N LYS A 186 -16.94 -4.41 0.34
CA LYS A 186 -18.06 -3.91 1.16
C LYS A 186 -17.75 -2.55 1.80
N VAL A 187 -16.90 -1.75 1.17
CA VAL A 187 -16.89 -0.31 1.47
C VAL A 187 -18.12 0.26 0.76
N PRO A 188 -19.07 0.91 1.46
CA PRO A 188 -20.15 1.63 0.81
C PRO A 188 -19.53 2.72 -0.07
N LEU A 189 -19.33 2.42 -1.35
CA LEU A 189 -18.74 3.30 -2.37
C LEU A 189 -19.74 4.35 -2.88
N ASP A 190 -20.85 4.55 -2.17
CA ASP A 190 -21.82 5.60 -2.46
C ASP A 190 -21.37 6.98 -1.94
N MET A 191 -20.17 7.09 -1.35
CA MET A 191 -19.46 8.37 -1.37
C MET A 191 -18.91 8.60 -2.78
N VAL A 192 -19.77 9.17 -3.63
CA VAL A 192 -19.49 9.82 -4.91
C VAL A 192 -17.98 9.91 -5.20
N LYS A 193 -17.48 9.03 -6.09
CA LYS A 193 -16.15 9.16 -6.70
C LYS A 193 -16.05 10.53 -7.38
N ARG A 194 -15.59 11.54 -6.66
CA ARG A 194 -15.12 12.81 -7.23
C ARG A 194 -13.61 12.77 -7.20
N GLY A 195 -13.00 13.13 -8.33
CA GLY A 195 -11.56 13.28 -8.44
C GLY A 195 -11.01 14.20 -7.34
N LEU A 196 -9.82 13.87 -6.86
CA LEU A 196 -9.12 14.64 -5.84
C LEU A 196 -8.82 16.03 -6.40
N ASP A 197 -9.39 17.08 -5.80
CA ASP A 197 -9.13 18.48 -6.15
C ASP A 197 -8.17 19.08 -5.12
N TYR A 198 -6.90 19.15 -5.50
CA TYR A 198 -5.78 19.64 -4.68
C TYR A 198 -5.54 21.15 -4.83
N SER A 199 -6.36 21.85 -5.61
CA SER A 199 -6.16 23.29 -5.90
C SER A 199 -6.45 24.22 -4.71
N LYS A 200 -6.90 23.68 -3.57
CA LYS A 200 -7.42 24.44 -2.41
C LYS A 200 -6.68 24.19 -1.09
N GLU A 201 -5.58 23.44 -1.10
CA GLU A 201 -4.77 23.24 0.11
C GLU A 201 -4.12 24.58 0.55
N VAL A 202 -4.38 25.00 1.79
CA VAL A 202 -3.82 26.22 2.42
C VAL A 202 -2.91 25.79 3.58
N GLU A 203 -1.84 26.55 3.84
CA GLU A 203 -0.98 26.32 5.00
C GLU A 203 -1.75 26.45 6.33
N PRO A 204 -1.46 25.61 7.34
CA PRO A 204 -2.13 25.66 8.64
C PRO A 204 -1.91 27.00 9.35
N VAL A 205 -3.00 27.73 9.55
CA VAL A 205 -3.07 29.01 10.28
C VAL A 205 -3.48 28.79 11.74
N LYS A 206 -2.59 29.13 12.68
CA LYS A 206 -2.87 29.09 14.13
C LYS A 206 -4.16 29.84 14.48
N LEU A 207 -5.16 29.10 14.96
CA LEU A 207 -6.43 29.66 15.43
C LEU A 207 -6.36 30.05 16.91
N LYS A 208 -6.81 31.26 17.24
CA LYS A 208 -7.07 31.65 18.63
C LYS A 208 -8.47 31.16 19.03
N LEU A 209 -8.70 31.03 20.34
CA LEU A 209 -9.96 30.50 20.90
C LEU A 209 -11.23 31.28 20.46
N GLY A 210 -11.09 32.52 19.98
CA GLY A 210 -12.19 33.31 19.40
C GLY A 210 -12.42 33.11 17.90
N ASP A 211 -11.43 32.58 17.17
CA ASP A 211 -11.48 32.40 15.71
C ASP A 211 -12.30 31.15 15.32
N THR A 212 -12.46 30.19 16.24
CA THR A 212 -13.27 28.98 16.05
C THR A 212 -14.75 29.31 15.89
N ALA A 213 -15.25 30.33 16.59
CA ALA A 213 -16.60 30.84 16.41
C ALA A 213 -16.78 31.49 15.02
N ASP A 214 -15.77 32.22 14.54
CA ASP A 214 -15.81 32.84 13.21
C ASP A 214 -15.74 31.78 12.08
N LEU A 215 -14.92 30.75 12.25
CA LEU A 215 -14.93 29.55 11.39
C LEU A 215 -16.26 28.82 11.41
N GLN A 216 -16.86 28.68 12.60
CA GLN A 216 -18.16 28.03 12.78
C GLN A 216 -19.29 28.76 12.05
N VAL A 217 -19.22 30.10 12.07
CA VAL A 217 -20.23 31.00 11.49
C VAL A 217 -20.01 31.21 9.99
N ARG A 218 -18.76 31.34 9.52
CA ARG A 218 -18.47 31.77 8.14
C ARG A 218 -18.18 30.64 7.17
N LYS A 219 -17.63 29.49 7.62
CA LYS A 219 -17.15 28.45 6.70
C LYS A 219 -17.64 27.04 7.01
N TYR A 220 -17.70 26.63 8.28
CA TYR A 220 -18.06 25.27 8.68
C TYR A 220 -19.03 25.23 9.85
N HIS A 221 -20.23 24.73 9.67
CA HIS A 221 -21.13 24.44 10.77
C HIS A 221 -20.72 23.15 11.51
N PHE A 222 -20.26 23.25 12.75
CA PHE A 222 -19.97 22.09 13.61
C PHE A 222 -21.27 21.49 14.14
N ILE A 223 -21.52 20.23 13.81
CA ILE A 223 -22.81 19.54 14.03
C ILE A 223 -22.79 18.73 15.32
N ALA A 224 -21.77 17.88 15.49
CA ALA A 224 -21.72 16.94 16.59
C ALA A 224 -20.28 16.58 16.93
N GLU A 225 -20.01 16.39 18.22
CA GLU A 225 -18.78 15.79 18.70
C GLU A 225 -18.79 14.29 18.38
N LEU A 226 -17.77 13.82 17.67
CA LEU A 226 -17.60 12.40 17.33
C LEU A 226 -16.71 11.68 18.34
N SER A 227 -15.65 12.34 18.80
CA SER A 227 -14.78 11.79 19.82
C SER A 227 -14.00 12.87 20.59
N ARG A 228 -13.68 12.54 21.83
CA ARG A 228 -12.87 13.35 22.73
C ARG A 228 -11.68 12.53 23.21
N GLY A 229 -10.51 12.89 22.72
CA GLY A 229 -9.24 12.37 23.20
C GLY A 229 -8.65 13.27 24.29
N GLN A 230 -7.59 12.79 24.92
CA GLN A 230 -6.85 13.52 25.95
C GLN A 230 -6.29 14.88 25.47
N TYR A 231 -6.04 15.02 24.16
CA TYR A 231 -5.40 16.21 23.56
C TYR A 231 -6.11 16.73 22.31
N SER A 232 -7.21 16.09 21.91
CA SER A 232 -7.90 16.43 20.67
C SER A 232 -9.39 16.18 20.74
N LEU A 233 -10.15 17.06 20.11
CA LEU A 233 -11.57 16.90 19.86
C LEU A 233 -11.81 16.64 18.38
N VAL A 234 -12.67 15.68 18.08
CA VAL A 234 -13.07 15.38 16.72
C VAL A 234 -14.54 15.70 16.56
N TYR A 235 -14.86 16.55 15.59
CA TYR A 235 -16.22 16.96 15.30
C TYR A 235 -16.60 16.61 13.87
N LYS A 236 -17.88 16.27 13.68
CA LYS A 236 -18.53 16.32 12.39
C LYS A 236 -18.87 17.77 12.10
N CYS A 237 -18.42 18.28 10.96
CA CYS A 237 -18.77 19.62 10.49
C CYS A 237 -19.32 19.57 9.07
N GLN A 238 -20.02 20.63 8.68
CA GLN A 238 -20.60 20.80 7.35
C GLN A 238 -20.23 22.17 6.79
N ARG A 239 -19.68 22.22 5.59
CA ARG A 239 -19.32 23.49 4.96
C ARG A 239 -20.56 24.28 4.57
N THR A 240 -20.53 25.57 4.85
CA THR A 240 -21.74 26.41 4.80
C THR A 240 -22.27 26.63 3.39
N ASP A 241 -21.36 26.71 2.40
CA ASP A 241 -21.60 27.00 0.98
C ASP A 241 -22.22 25.83 0.19
N ASP A 242 -21.64 24.63 0.29
CA ASP A 242 -21.99 23.47 -0.54
C ASP A 242 -22.54 22.29 0.26
N LYS A 243 -22.71 22.50 1.57
CA LYS A 243 -23.26 21.51 2.51
C LYS A 243 -22.50 20.19 2.58
N ARG A 244 -21.26 20.13 2.06
CA ARG A 244 -20.43 18.94 2.19
C ARG A 244 -20.04 18.72 3.65
N GLN A 245 -20.01 17.45 4.05
CA GLN A 245 -19.67 17.04 5.40
C GLN A 245 -18.20 16.68 5.50
N PHE A 246 -17.59 17.05 6.62
CA PHE A 246 -16.18 16.86 6.92
C PHE A 246 -16.01 16.42 8.37
N VAL A 247 -14.81 15.94 8.67
CA VAL A 247 -14.38 15.65 10.04
C VAL A 247 -13.27 16.64 10.38
N ALA A 248 -13.48 17.43 11.43
CA ALA A 248 -12.51 18.38 11.93
C ALA A 248 -11.86 17.81 13.20
N LYS A 249 -10.53 17.76 13.22
CA LYS A 249 -9.74 17.42 14.41
C LYS A 249 -9.13 18.70 14.97
N LEU A 250 -9.53 19.07 16.18
CA LEU A 250 -9.03 20.21 16.94
C LEU A 250 -8.02 19.68 17.96
N THR A 251 -6.80 20.20 17.98
CA THR A 251 -5.74 19.75 18.89
C THR A 251 -5.31 20.89 19.81
N GLU A 252 -5.19 20.64 21.11
CA GLU A 252 -4.72 21.66 22.06
C GLU A 252 -3.19 21.82 21.96
N ASN A 253 -2.74 23.05 21.70
CA ASN A 253 -1.39 23.31 21.18
C ASN A 253 -0.37 23.79 22.23
N LYS A 254 -0.57 23.46 23.53
CA LYS A 254 0.29 24.04 24.58
C LYS A 254 1.73 23.50 24.57
N ASP A 255 1.95 22.25 24.14
CA ASP A 255 3.29 21.62 24.10
C ASP A 255 3.52 20.68 22.89
N ARG A 256 2.62 20.67 21.88
CA ARG A 256 2.63 19.67 20.79
C ARG A 256 2.72 20.26 19.38
N GLU A 257 3.15 21.50 19.24
CA GLU A 257 3.21 22.18 17.94
C GLU A 257 4.06 21.41 16.92
N LEU A 258 5.20 20.83 17.35
CA LEU A 258 6.06 20.03 16.49
C LEU A 258 5.37 18.74 16.03
N ALA A 259 4.74 18.02 16.94
CA ALA A 259 4.03 16.78 16.63
C ALA A 259 2.82 17.01 15.69
N VAL A 260 2.12 18.14 15.85
CA VAL A 260 1.03 18.53 14.95
C VAL A 260 1.56 18.88 13.56
N LYS A 261 2.71 19.55 13.47
CA LYS A 261 3.38 19.82 12.18
C LYS A 261 3.84 18.54 11.50
N GLU A 262 4.41 17.59 12.23
CA GLU A 262 4.80 16.28 11.70
C GLU A 262 3.58 15.48 11.22
N GLU A 263 2.48 15.48 11.98
CA GLU A 263 1.23 14.83 11.56
C GLU A 263 0.67 15.46 10.28
N TYR A 264 0.67 16.80 10.20
CA TYR A 264 0.27 17.53 9.00
C TYR A 264 1.13 17.18 7.78
N GLU A 265 2.46 17.21 7.90
CA GLU A 265 3.37 16.89 6.81
C GLU A 265 3.25 15.42 6.36
N ALA A 266 2.97 14.50 7.29
CA ALA A 266 2.67 13.11 6.95
C ALA A 266 1.38 12.99 6.10
N PHE A 267 0.29 13.65 6.49
CA PHE A 267 -0.95 13.65 5.69
C PHE A 267 -0.79 14.36 4.34
N ARG A 268 0.02 15.42 4.30
CA ARG A 268 0.33 16.16 3.06
C ARG A 268 1.17 15.35 2.08
N SER A 269 2.12 14.55 2.58
CA SER A 269 3.03 13.73 1.77
C SER A 269 2.39 12.41 1.32
N LEU A 270 1.52 11.81 2.14
CA LEU A 270 0.83 10.55 1.85
C LEU A 270 -0.43 10.73 0.98
N ARG A 271 -0.28 11.39 -0.17
CA ARG A 271 -1.38 11.64 -1.12
C ARG A 271 -1.78 10.34 -1.83
N HIS A 272 -2.95 9.81 -1.51
CA HIS A 272 -3.49 8.63 -2.16
C HIS A 272 -5.02 8.59 -2.14
N GLU A 273 -5.65 8.07 -3.19
CA GLU A 273 -7.11 7.95 -3.32
C GLU A 273 -7.77 7.05 -2.25
N ARG A 274 -6.97 6.25 -1.54
CA ARG A 274 -7.41 5.34 -0.47
C ARG A 274 -7.04 5.81 0.94
N ILE A 275 -6.43 6.99 1.08
CA ILE A 275 -6.07 7.59 2.36
C ILE A 275 -7.01 8.77 2.59
N ALA A 276 -7.36 9.04 3.85
CA ALA A 276 -8.17 10.19 4.20
C ALA A 276 -7.51 11.47 3.67
N GLN A 277 -8.21 12.19 2.80
CA GLN A 277 -7.70 13.42 2.22
C GLN A 277 -7.70 14.53 3.27
N LEU A 278 -6.52 15.12 3.51
CA LEU A 278 -6.43 16.38 4.23
C LEU A 278 -6.95 17.49 3.32
N TYR A 279 -8.15 18.00 3.62
CA TYR A 279 -8.80 19.02 2.79
C TYR A 279 -8.29 20.42 3.12
N GLU A 280 -8.26 20.77 4.41
CA GLU A 280 -7.79 22.05 4.92
C GLU A 280 -7.15 21.83 6.30
N ALA A 281 -6.18 22.69 6.64
CA ALA A 281 -5.56 22.73 7.95
C ALA A 281 -5.51 24.18 8.45
N TYR A 282 -5.61 24.34 9.78
CA TYR A 282 -5.53 25.61 10.48
C TYR A 282 -4.67 25.39 11.73
#